data_AF-A0A1I3ES57-F1
#
_entry.id   AF-A0A1I3ES57-F1
#
_cell.length_a   1.000
_cell.length_b   1.000
_cell.length_c   1.000
_cell.angle_alpha   90.00
_cell.angle_beta   90.00
_cell.angle_gamma   90.00
#
_symmetry.space_group_name_H-M   'P 1'
#
loop_
_entity.id
_entity.type
_entity.pdbx_description
1 polymer ?
#
loop_
_entity_poly.entity_id
_entity_poly.type
_entity_poly.pdbx_seq_one_letter_code
_entity_poly.pdbx_strand_id
1 'polypeptide(L)'
;MASSPTVQTLSRRQLLKVASALGLSTAALGLRPTWASSAGLSNLYPQGVEQGNEISLTVRRESLPIAGKMGKPITLNGTSPGPLIRLREGQDAVLKVTNLLDEETSVHWHGLILPPEMDGVPGVSFAGIAPGETFTARFPVIQNGTYWYHSHSGLQEQLGHAGPLIIDAAEPEAFTYDREHVLLLTDWTFEDPQDVFRHLKVAEGYYNYQERTLADFFADVAENGFADTVKQRSMWEQMRMSSRDIADVTGSTYTYLLNGHTSKDNWTALFKPGEKVRLRVINGSAMSYFDVRIPGLKMTVVSADGQPVQPVPVDEFRIAVAETFDVLVEPEAGRAYTIFAESMDRSGYASGTLAPRLGMVAPIPERRKIADRGMEAMAAHGDMDHSNMQGM
;
A
#
# COMPACT_ATOMS: atom_id res chain seq x y z
N MET A 1 -26.51 -41.42 -56.07
CA MET A 1 -25.29 -41.56 -55.27
C MET A 1 -25.27 -40.42 -54.27
N ALA A 2 -25.55 -40.70 -53.00
CA ALA A 2 -25.53 -39.73 -51.92
C ALA A 2 -24.23 -39.88 -51.13
N SER A 3 -23.45 -38.81 -51.01
CA SER A 3 -22.21 -38.75 -50.24
C SER A 3 -22.51 -38.32 -48.81
N SER A 4 -22.20 -39.17 -47.84
CA SER A 4 -22.26 -38.88 -46.40
C SER A 4 -21.13 -37.93 -45.96
N PRO A 5 -21.34 -37.04 -44.98
CA PRO A 5 -20.28 -36.20 -44.45
C PRO A 5 -19.38 -37.01 -43.51
N THR A 6 -18.07 -36.90 -43.71
CA THR A 6 -17.05 -37.52 -42.86
C THR A 6 -16.87 -36.66 -41.59
N VAL A 7 -17.23 -37.21 -40.43
CA VAL A 7 -16.88 -36.61 -39.13
C VAL A 7 -15.38 -36.80 -38.93
N GLN A 8 -14.61 -35.69 -38.94
CA GLN A 8 -13.19 -35.72 -38.58
C GLN A 8 -13.06 -35.92 -37.06
N THR A 9 -12.62 -37.10 -36.65
CA THR A 9 -12.29 -37.40 -35.26
C THR A 9 -10.90 -36.84 -34.94
N LEU A 10 -10.85 -35.85 -34.02
CA LEU A 10 -9.60 -35.32 -33.50
C LEU A 10 -8.85 -36.42 -32.73
N SER A 11 -7.62 -36.74 -33.17
CA SER A 11 -6.82 -37.76 -32.53
C SER A 11 -6.32 -37.30 -31.15
N ARG A 12 -6.17 -38.22 -30.18
CA ARG A 12 -5.57 -37.94 -28.85
C ARG A 12 -4.21 -37.24 -28.96
N ARG A 13 -3.46 -37.49 -30.03
CA ARG A 13 -2.16 -36.87 -30.31
C ARG A 13 -2.27 -35.42 -30.80
N GLN A 14 -3.35 -35.06 -31.49
CA GLN A 14 -3.67 -33.66 -31.82
C GLN A 14 -4.19 -32.92 -30.59
N LEU A 15 -4.99 -33.58 -29.75
CA LEU A 15 -5.47 -33.01 -28.48
C LEU A 15 -4.30 -32.73 -27.53
N LEU A 16 -3.30 -33.61 -27.46
CA LEU A 16 -2.06 -33.39 -26.71
C LEU A 16 -1.15 -32.31 -27.33
N LYS A 17 -1.16 -32.14 -28.66
CA LYS A 17 -0.44 -31.04 -29.35
C LYS A 17 -1.10 -29.68 -29.14
N VAL A 18 -2.44 -29.63 -29.07
CA VAL A 18 -3.19 -28.41 -28.74
C VAL A 18 -3.06 -28.10 -27.23
N ALA A 19 -3.07 -29.12 -26.37
CA ALA A 19 -2.83 -28.95 -24.93
C ALA A 19 -1.39 -28.51 -24.61
N SER A 20 -0.39 -28.93 -25.41
CA SER A 20 0.99 -28.42 -25.27
C SER A 20 1.18 -27.03 -25.88
N ALA A 21 0.39 -26.63 -26.88
CA ALA A 21 0.37 -25.25 -27.40
C ALA A 21 -0.31 -24.26 -26.44
N LEU A 22 -1.33 -24.70 -25.68
CA LEU A 22 -1.95 -23.92 -24.60
C LEU A 22 -1.18 -23.99 -23.27
N GLY A 23 -0.38 -25.03 -23.07
CA GLY A 23 0.45 -25.22 -21.86
C GLY A 23 1.79 -24.48 -21.88
N LEU A 24 2.15 -23.82 -23.00
CA LEU A 24 3.43 -23.11 -23.17
C LEU A 24 3.30 -21.58 -23.15
N SER A 25 2.10 -21.02 -22.94
CA SER A 25 1.89 -19.57 -22.79
C SER A 25 1.97 -19.06 -21.35
N THR A 26 2.14 -19.95 -20.36
CA THR A 26 2.17 -19.60 -18.93
C THR A 26 3.41 -20.14 -18.21
N ALA A 27 4.50 -20.36 -18.94
CA ALA A 27 5.80 -20.65 -18.35
C ALA A 27 6.47 -19.35 -17.86
N ALA A 28 6.06 -18.91 -16.67
CA ALA A 28 6.90 -18.38 -15.61
C ALA A 28 8.15 -17.55 -15.99
N LEU A 29 7.95 -16.44 -16.72
CA LEU A 29 8.82 -15.27 -16.56
C LEU A 29 8.23 -14.45 -15.40
N GLY A 30 9.02 -14.23 -14.35
CA GLY A 30 8.58 -13.64 -13.09
C GLY A 30 7.63 -12.46 -13.26
N LEU A 31 6.38 -12.66 -12.85
CA LEU A 31 5.31 -11.67 -12.90
C LEU A 31 5.49 -10.69 -11.74
N ARG A 32 6.38 -9.72 -11.91
CA ARG A 32 6.36 -8.46 -11.17
C ARG A 32 5.70 -7.41 -12.07
N PRO A 33 4.71 -6.65 -11.61
CA PRO A 33 4.21 -5.54 -12.40
C PRO A 33 5.37 -4.62 -12.78
N THR A 34 5.31 -3.93 -13.91
CA THR A 34 6.46 -3.13 -14.38
C THR A 34 6.74 -1.89 -13.54
N TRP A 35 5.76 -1.39 -12.80
CA TRP A 35 6.00 -0.44 -11.71
C TRP A 35 6.74 -1.05 -10.53
N ALA A 36 6.71 -2.38 -10.37
CA ALA A 36 7.52 -3.19 -9.45
C ALA A 36 8.77 -3.79 -10.16
N SER A 37 9.11 -3.33 -11.36
CA SER A 37 10.40 -3.64 -11.98
C SER A 37 11.36 -2.52 -11.63
N SER A 38 12.50 -2.87 -11.03
CA SER A 38 13.55 -1.88 -10.74
C SER A 38 14.11 -1.28 -12.01
N ALA A 39 13.95 -1.91 -13.19
CA ALA A 39 14.50 -1.47 -14.46
C ALA A 39 13.69 -0.35 -15.12
N GLY A 40 13.92 0.89 -14.69
CA GLY A 40 13.32 2.06 -15.30
C GLY A 40 13.58 2.16 -16.80
N LEU A 41 12.49 2.04 -17.54
CA LEU A 41 12.27 2.70 -18.81
C LEU A 41 11.14 3.71 -18.57
N SER A 42 11.49 4.96 -18.80
CA SER A 42 10.59 6.10 -18.93
C SER A 42 9.46 5.81 -19.93
N ASN A 43 8.21 5.92 -19.48
CA ASN A 43 6.96 5.72 -20.22
C ASN A 43 6.79 4.31 -20.83
N LEU A 44 5.65 3.67 -20.50
CA LEU A 44 5.12 2.40 -21.00
C LEU A 44 5.35 1.22 -20.05
N TYR A 45 4.27 0.94 -19.30
CA TYR A 45 3.98 -0.25 -18.53
C TYR A 45 3.56 -1.37 -19.50
N PRO A 46 4.39 -2.37 -19.83
CA PRO A 46 4.00 -3.34 -20.84
C PRO A 46 3.27 -4.56 -20.26
N GLN A 47 2.95 -4.57 -18.94
CA GLN A 47 2.11 -5.58 -18.26
C GLN A 47 1.36 -5.05 -17.00
N GLY A 48 1.21 -3.72 -16.78
CA GLY A 48 0.87 -3.23 -15.43
C GLY A 48 0.30 -1.81 -15.30
N VAL A 49 -0.21 -1.23 -16.39
CA VAL A 49 -1.22 -0.17 -16.32
C VAL A 49 -2.43 -0.62 -17.09
N GLU A 50 -3.57 -0.59 -16.42
CA GLU A 50 -4.86 -0.73 -17.05
C GLU A 50 -5.41 0.66 -17.35
N GLN A 51 -5.67 0.95 -18.63
CA GLN A 51 -6.10 2.26 -19.10
C GLN A 51 -7.11 2.14 -20.24
N GLY A 52 -7.87 3.21 -20.45
CA GLY A 52 -8.94 3.28 -21.44
C GLY A 52 -10.32 3.26 -20.79
N ASN A 53 -11.36 3.24 -21.64
CA ASN A 53 -12.74 3.37 -21.16
C ASN A 53 -13.26 2.08 -20.53
N GLU A 54 -12.73 0.91 -20.93
CA GLU A 54 -13.12 -0.38 -20.38
C GLU A 54 -11.88 -1.14 -19.88
N ILE A 55 -11.87 -1.44 -18.59
CA ILE A 55 -10.80 -2.15 -17.90
C ILE A 55 -11.39 -3.40 -17.25
N SER A 56 -10.68 -4.52 -17.35
CA SER A 56 -11.08 -5.78 -16.72
C SER A 56 -10.05 -6.23 -15.70
N LEU A 57 -10.52 -6.52 -14.50
CA LEU A 57 -9.75 -7.02 -13.37
C LEU A 57 -10.23 -8.42 -13.02
N THR A 58 -9.31 -9.36 -12.95
CA THR A 58 -9.57 -10.72 -12.49
C THR A 58 -8.98 -10.89 -11.10
N VAL A 59 -9.84 -11.18 -10.12
CA VAL A 59 -9.45 -11.42 -8.73
C VAL A 59 -9.17 -12.90 -8.53
N ARG A 60 -7.98 -13.26 -8.05
CA ARG A 60 -7.60 -14.66 -7.79
C ARG A 60 -6.63 -14.81 -6.63
N ARG A 61 -6.75 -15.89 -5.87
CA ARG A 61 -5.74 -16.34 -4.91
C ARG A 61 -4.57 -16.99 -5.66
N GLU A 62 -3.37 -16.43 -5.52
CA GLU A 62 -2.17 -16.97 -6.17
C GLU A 62 -1.05 -17.23 -5.17
N SER A 63 -0.09 -18.08 -5.54
CA SER A 63 1.11 -18.33 -4.72
C SER A 63 2.28 -17.53 -5.29
N LEU A 64 2.69 -16.47 -4.59
CA LEU A 64 3.73 -15.55 -5.04
C LEU A 64 4.84 -15.41 -3.99
N PRO A 65 6.11 -15.21 -4.39
CA PRO A 65 7.17 -14.87 -3.47
C PRO A 65 6.99 -13.44 -2.96
N ILE A 66 6.78 -13.30 -1.65
CA ILE A 66 6.72 -12.01 -0.95
C ILE A 66 7.80 -12.02 0.12
N ALA A 67 8.65 -10.99 0.16
CA ALA A 67 9.71 -10.88 1.16
C ALA A 67 10.62 -12.13 1.34
N GLY A 68 10.87 -12.85 0.25
CA GLY A 68 11.69 -14.06 0.25
C GLY A 68 11.00 -15.33 0.78
N LYS A 69 9.69 -15.28 1.07
CA LYS A 69 8.87 -16.44 1.44
C LYS A 69 7.70 -16.58 0.47
N MET A 70 7.16 -17.79 0.33
CA MET A 70 5.95 -17.99 -0.47
C MET A 70 4.73 -17.53 0.33
N GLY A 71 4.04 -16.51 -0.16
CA GLY A 71 2.74 -16.05 0.33
C GLY A 71 1.59 -16.54 -0.55
N LYS A 72 0.36 -16.33 -0.08
CA LYS A 72 -0.88 -16.60 -0.84
C LYS A 72 -1.74 -15.34 -0.99
N PRO A 73 -1.24 -14.29 -1.64
CA PRO A 73 -2.01 -13.06 -1.81
C PRO A 73 -3.25 -13.28 -2.67
N ILE A 74 -4.22 -12.39 -2.49
CA ILE A 74 -5.25 -12.15 -3.48
C ILE A 74 -4.66 -11.15 -4.48
N THR A 75 -4.65 -11.56 -5.74
CA THR A 75 -4.08 -10.81 -6.85
C THR A 75 -5.17 -10.21 -7.70
N LEU A 76 -4.84 -9.10 -8.37
CA LEU A 76 -5.61 -8.58 -9.50
C LEU A 76 -4.75 -8.71 -10.75
N ASN A 77 -5.31 -9.37 -11.78
CA ASN A 77 -4.60 -9.68 -13.03
C ASN A 77 -3.23 -10.38 -12.79
N GLY A 78 -3.16 -11.24 -11.77
CA GLY A 78 -1.95 -12.02 -11.43
C GLY A 78 -0.85 -11.23 -10.71
N THR A 79 -1.14 -10.02 -10.23
CA THR A 79 -0.18 -9.18 -9.48
C THR A 79 -0.70 -8.82 -8.08
N SER A 80 0.21 -8.72 -7.12
CA SER A 80 -0.04 -8.17 -5.78
C SER A 80 1.16 -7.32 -5.32
N PRO A 81 0.98 -6.02 -5.03
CA PRO A 81 -0.25 -5.25 -5.27
C PRO A 81 -0.73 -5.30 -6.74
N GLY A 82 -2.01 -5.01 -6.95
CA GLY A 82 -2.66 -5.04 -8.26
C GLY A 82 -2.10 -4.01 -9.25
N PRO A 83 -2.52 -4.08 -10.53
CA PRO A 83 -2.03 -3.17 -11.56
C PRO A 83 -2.43 -1.72 -11.27
N LEU A 84 -1.66 -0.76 -11.80
CA LEU A 84 -2.08 0.63 -11.76
C LEU A 84 -3.28 0.83 -12.69
N ILE A 85 -4.39 1.33 -12.17
CA ILE A 85 -5.48 1.83 -13.01
C ILE A 85 -5.19 3.29 -13.33
N ARG A 86 -5.17 3.65 -14.62
CA ARG A 86 -5.00 5.04 -15.04
C ARG A 86 -6.20 5.51 -15.83
N LEU A 87 -6.86 6.53 -15.29
CA LEU A 87 -8.03 7.17 -15.87
C LEU A 87 -7.71 8.62 -16.26
N ARG A 88 -8.63 9.24 -17.00
CA ARG A 88 -8.59 10.66 -17.36
C ARG A 88 -9.88 11.33 -16.92
N GLU A 89 -9.77 12.49 -16.28
CA GLU A 89 -10.93 13.33 -15.95
C GLU A 89 -11.74 13.64 -17.23
N GLY A 90 -13.06 13.54 -17.13
CA GLY A 90 -14.02 13.74 -18.21
C GLY A 90 -14.34 12.49 -19.04
N GLN A 91 -13.70 11.34 -18.79
CA GLN A 91 -14.05 10.08 -19.46
C GLN A 91 -15.14 9.31 -18.72
N ASP A 92 -15.88 8.45 -19.42
CA ASP A 92 -16.77 7.46 -18.81
C ASP A 92 -16.02 6.14 -18.58
N ALA A 93 -15.81 5.78 -17.31
CA ALA A 93 -15.10 4.56 -16.93
C ALA A 93 -16.03 3.35 -16.83
N VAL A 94 -15.54 2.20 -17.27
CA VAL A 94 -16.18 0.88 -17.14
C VAL A 94 -15.17 -0.09 -16.56
N LEU A 95 -15.34 -0.46 -15.29
CA LEU A 95 -14.44 -1.37 -14.58
C LEU A 95 -15.16 -2.69 -14.34
N LYS A 96 -14.70 -3.76 -14.99
CA LYS A 96 -15.26 -5.11 -14.87
C LYS A 96 -14.40 -5.91 -13.90
N VAL A 97 -14.98 -6.39 -12.82
CA VAL A 97 -14.29 -7.18 -11.80
C VAL A 97 -14.86 -8.59 -11.81
N THR A 98 -14.06 -9.57 -12.21
CA THR A 98 -14.41 -10.99 -12.19
C THR A 98 -13.81 -11.66 -10.96
N ASN A 99 -14.66 -12.28 -10.15
CA ASN A 99 -14.24 -13.01 -8.95
C ASN A 99 -13.92 -14.48 -9.28
N LEU A 100 -12.66 -14.89 -9.15
CA LEU A 100 -12.24 -16.29 -9.26
C LEU A 100 -11.76 -16.88 -7.91
N LEU A 101 -12.09 -16.22 -6.81
CA LEU A 101 -11.97 -16.81 -5.47
C LEU A 101 -13.10 -17.81 -5.23
N ASP A 102 -12.96 -18.60 -4.17
CA ASP A 102 -13.99 -19.47 -3.60
C ASP A 102 -14.84 -18.77 -2.52
N GLU A 103 -14.58 -17.47 -2.30
CA GLU A 103 -15.27 -16.59 -1.37
C GLU A 103 -15.77 -15.32 -2.08
N GLU A 104 -16.70 -14.60 -1.46
CA GLU A 104 -17.18 -13.31 -1.95
C GLU A 104 -16.03 -12.27 -1.95
N THR A 105 -16.03 -11.37 -2.94
CA THR A 105 -15.07 -10.26 -3.00
C THR A 105 -15.75 -8.96 -3.40
N SER A 106 -14.99 -7.87 -3.36
CA SER A 106 -15.43 -6.53 -3.76
C SER A 106 -14.24 -5.68 -4.18
N VAL A 107 -14.52 -4.56 -4.84
CA VAL A 107 -13.54 -3.51 -5.11
C VAL A 107 -14.17 -2.18 -4.78
N HIS A 108 -13.64 -1.53 -3.76
CA HIS A 108 -13.91 -0.15 -3.43
C HIS A 108 -12.89 0.76 -4.11
N TRP A 109 -13.37 1.86 -4.70
CA TRP A 109 -12.57 2.84 -5.42
C TRP A 109 -12.27 4.03 -4.51
N HIS A 110 -11.25 3.88 -3.68
CA HIS A 110 -10.98 4.78 -2.57
C HIS A 110 -10.82 6.24 -3.03
N GLY A 111 -11.69 7.11 -2.51
CA GLY A 111 -11.68 8.54 -2.75
C GLY A 111 -12.40 8.99 -4.03
N LEU A 112 -12.97 8.08 -4.84
CA LEU A 112 -13.73 8.46 -6.04
C LEU A 112 -15.15 8.89 -5.71
N ILE A 113 -15.62 9.94 -6.39
CA ILE A 113 -17.01 10.40 -6.38
C ILE A 113 -17.75 9.67 -7.50
N LEU A 114 -18.64 8.77 -7.11
CA LEU A 114 -19.37 7.87 -8.01
C LEU A 114 -20.77 7.57 -7.45
N PRO A 115 -21.71 7.05 -8.27
CA PRO A 115 -23.00 6.61 -7.78
C PRO A 115 -22.85 5.55 -6.69
N PRO A 116 -23.67 5.59 -5.62
CA PRO A 116 -23.46 4.74 -4.45
C PRO A 116 -23.43 3.25 -4.80
N GLU A 117 -24.21 2.78 -5.78
CA GLU A 117 -24.26 1.37 -6.19
C GLU A 117 -22.95 0.87 -6.85
N MET A 118 -22.05 1.78 -7.24
CA MET A 118 -20.76 1.47 -7.85
C MET A 118 -19.60 1.47 -6.85
N ASP A 119 -19.88 1.78 -5.58
CA ASP A 119 -18.89 2.02 -4.52
C ASP A 119 -18.21 0.75 -4.01
N GLY A 120 -18.85 -0.42 -4.20
CA GLY A 120 -18.23 -1.71 -3.96
C GLY A 120 -18.05 -2.08 -2.48
N VAL A 121 -19.02 -1.73 -1.62
CA VAL A 121 -19.04 -2.05 -0.19
C VAL A 121 -20.16 -3.07 0.09
N PRO A 122 -19.83 -4.36 0.29
CA PRO A 122 -20.84 -5.39 0.53
C PRO A 122 -21.69 -5.10 1.77
N GLY A 123 -23.01 -5.27 1.64
CA GLY A 123 -23.98 -5.01 2.71
C GLY A 123 -24.35 -3.53 2.90
N VAL A 124 -23.70 -2.61 2.17
CA VAL A 124 -24.02 -1.18 2.17
C VAL A 124 -24.46 -0.71 0.79
N SER A 125 -23.57 -0.74 -0.20
CA SER A 125 -23.85 -0.25 -1.55
C SER A 125 -24.27 -1.35 -2.54
N PHE A 126 -23.90 -2.59 -2.28
CA PHE A 126 -24.29 -3.76 -3.08
C PHE A 126 -24.13 -5.07 -2.29
N ALA A 127 -24.42 -6.21 -2.92
CA ALA A 127 -24.39 -7.51 -2.27
C ALA A 127 -23.01 -8.18 -2.18
N GLY A 128 -21.96 -7.63 -2.82
CA GLY A 128 -20.71 -8.34 -3.05
C GLY A 128 -20.68 -9.06 -4.41
N ILE A 129 -19.49 -9.50 -4.82
CA ILE A 129 -19.27 -10.25 -6.06
C ILE A 129 -19.12 -11.73 -5.69
N ALA A 130 -20.09 -12.57 -6.01
CA ALA A 130 -20.03 -14.00 -5.68
C ALA A 130 -18.96 -14.74 -6.51
N PRO A 131 -18.47 -15.91 -6.04
CA PRO A 131 -17.55 -16.75 -6.81
C PRO A 131 -18.03 -17.03 -8.24
N GLY A 132 -17.17 -16.75 -9.22
CA GLY A 132 -17.44 -16.93 -10.65
C GLY A 132 -18.23 -15.81 -11.31
N GLU A 133 -18.71 -14.82 -10.54
CA GLU A 133 -19.47 -13.69 -11.09
C GLU A 133 -18.57 -12.53 -11.53
N THR A 134 -19.16 -11.61 -12.29
CA THR A 134 -18.52 -10.37 -12.71
C THR A 134 -19.40 -9.18 -12.38
N PHE A 135 -18.85 -8.23 -11.64
CA PHE A 135 -19.46 -6.93 -11.41
C PHE A 135 -18.94 -5.92 -12.42
N THR A 136 -19.79 -5.01 -12.88
CA THR A 136 -19.40 -3.92 -13.79
C THR A 136 -19.70 -2.58 -13.15
N ALA A 137 -18.67 -1.89 -12.66
CA ALA A 137 -18.77 -0.52 -12.20
C ALA A 137 -18.75 0.42 -13.42
N ARG A 138 -19.73 1.33 -13.51
CA ARG A 138 -19.80 2.34 -14.57
C ARG A 138 -20.09 3.70 -13.97
N PHE A 139 -19.20 4.65 -14.20
CA PHE A 139 -19.34 6.00 -13.66
C PHE A 139 -18.59 7.04 -14.51
N PRO A 140 -19.07 8.29 -14.56
CA PRO A 140 -18.32 9.39 -15.13
C PRO A 140 -17.15 9.74 -14.21
N VAL A 141 -15.97 9.96 -14.79
CA VAL A 141 -14.79 10.40 -14.03
C VAL A 141 -14.79 11.92 -13.95
N ILE A 142 -15.15 12.48 -12.80
CA ILE A 142 -15.38 13.92 -12.62
C ILE A 142 -14.33 14.63 -11.75
N GLN A 143 -13.25 13.92 -11.41
CA GLN A 143 -12.16 14.41 -10.57
C GLN A 143 -10.82 13.93 -11.13
N ASN A 144 -9.72 14.46 -10.62
CA ASN A 144 -8.36 14.06 -10.95
C ASN A 144 -7.51 13.94 -9.68
N GLY A 145 -6.40 13.22 -9.73
CA GLY A 145 -5.51 13.08 -8.58
C GLY A 145 -4.91 11.69 -8.40
N THR A 146 -4.35 11.48 -7.21
CA THR A 146 -3.80 10.20 -6.75
C THR A 146 -4.83 9.52 -5.86
N TYR A 147 -5.21 8.30 -6.22
CA TYR A 147 -6.17 7.46 -5.52
C TYR A 147 -5.67 6.00 -5.54
N TRP A 148 -6.50 5.11 -5.04
CA TRP A 148 -6.22 3.68 -5.02
C TRP A 148 -7.54 2.90 -4.96
N TYR A 149 -7.44 1.58 -5.06
CA TYR A 149 -8.58 0.69 -4.94
C TYR A 149 -8.19 -0.50 -4.08
N HIS A 150 -9.15 -1.06 -3.34
CA HIS A 150 -8.93 -2.22 -2.48
C HIS A 150 -10.22 -3.00 -2.26
N SER A 151 -10.11 -4.22 -1.72
CA SER A 151 -11.30 -4.97 -1.31
C SER A 151 -11.90 -4.38 -0.05
N HIS A 152 -13.23 -4.36 0.01
CA HIS A 152 -14.00 -4.05 1.21
C HIS A 152 -14.72 -5.29 1.77
N SER A 153 -14.30 -6.49 1.34
CA SER A 153 -14.81 -7.78 1.80
C SER A 153 -13.87 -8.38 2.85
N GLY A 154 -14.33 -8.48 4.10
CA GLY A 154 -13.57 -9.10 5.19
C GLY A 154 -12.18 -8.48 5.40
N LEU A 155 -11.15 -9.32 5.44
CA LEU A 155 -9.74 -8.90 5.63
C LEU A 155 -8.91 -9.07 4.34
N GLN A 156 -9.56 -9.03 3.18
CA GLN A 156 -8.91 -9.28 1.89
C GLN A 156 -7.89 -8.21 1.50
N GLU A 157 -8.04 -6.97 1.98
CA GLU A 157 -7.07 -5.90 1.80
C GLU A 157 -5.69 -6.29 2.33
N GLN A 158 -5.62 -6.80 3.58
CA GLN A 158 -4.39 -7.28 4.21
C GLN A 158 -3.77 -8.48 3.46
N LEU A 159 -4.57 -9.18 2.66
CA LEU A 159 -4.13 -10.28 1.80
C LEU A 159 -3.64 -9.78 0.42
N GLY A 160 -3.42 -8.48 0.25
CA GLY A 160 -2.84 -7.89 -0.96
C GLY A 160 -3.85 -7.52 -2.03
N HIS A 161 -5.16 -7.55 -1.71
CA HIS A 161 -6.22 -7.08 -2.61
C HIS A 161 -6.28 -5.53 -2.61
N ALA A 162 -5.25 -4.90 -3.16
CA ALA A 162 -5.16 -3.45 -3.30
C ALA A 162 -4.29 -3.08 -4.52
N GLY A 163 -4.52 -1.91 -5.12
CA GLY A 163 -3.69 -1.37 -6.19
C GLY A 163 -3.88 0.15 -6.37
N PRO A 164 -2.94 0.83 -7.03
CA PRO A 164 -3.02 2.27 -7.20
C PRO A 164 -4.01 2.66 -8.32
N LEU A 165 -4.59 3.86 -8.21
CA LEU A 165 -5.51 4.44 -9.19
C LEU A 165 -5.14 5.90 -9.42
N ILE A 166 -4.63 6.24 -10.59
CA ILE A 166 -4.29 7.64 -10.94
C ILE A 166 -5.31 8.16 -11.94
N ILE A 167 -5.81 9.38 -11.68
CA ILE A 167 -6.68 10.07 -12.61
C ILE A 167 -5.98 11.34 -13.11
N ASP A 168 -5.66 11.36 -14.40
CA ASP A 168 -5.01 12.51 -15.03
C ASP A 168 -5.99 13.69 -15.14
N ALA A 169 -5.52 14.89 -14.81
CA ALA A 169 -6.29 16.13 -14.89
C ALA A 169 -6.64 16.50 -16.34
N ALA A 170 -7.89 16.85 -16.63
CA ALA A 170 -8.33 17.24 -17.97
C ALA A 170 -7.57 18.48 -18.46
N GLU A 171 -7.34 19.42 -17.55
CA GLU A 171 -6.59 20.66 -17.75
C GLU A 171 -5.20 20.60 -17.11
N PRO A 172 -4.24 21.45 -17.51
CA PRO A 172 -2.92 21.52 -16.89
C PRO A 172 -2.99 21.80 -15.38
N GLU A 173 -2.25 21.00 -14.59
CA GLU A 173 -2.15 21.18 -13.14
C GLU A 173 -1.39 22.46 -12.77
N ALA A 174 -1.58 22.93 -11.53
CA ALA A 174 -0.96 24.15 -11.00
C ALA A 174 0.56 24.05 -10.78
N PHE A 175 1.14 22.87 -10.97
CA PHE A 175 2.57 22.60 -10.86
C PHE A 175 3.05 21.75 -12.03
N THR A 176 4.34 21.87 -12.35
CA THR A 176 4.97 21.13 -13.43
C THR A 176 5.91 20.06 -12.87
N TYR A 177 6.11 19.00 -13.63
CA TYR A 177 7.07 17.94 -13.34
C TYR A 177 7.47 17.25 -14.64
N ASP A 178 8.67 16.69 -14.67
CA ASP A 178 9.21 15.99 -15.86
C ASP A 178 8.95 14.49 -15.80
N ARG A 179 8.78 13.96 -14.58
CA ARG A 179 8.61 12.54 -14.31
C ARG A 179 7.72 12.34 -13.10
N GLU A 180 6.97 11.24 -13.10
CA GLU A 180 6.26 10.78 -11.92
C GLU A 180 6.57 9.31 -11.60
N HIS A 181 6.46 8.97 -10.31
CA HIS A 181 6.48 7.60 -9.80
C HIS A 181 5.39 7.40 -8.78
N VAL A 182 4.73 6.25 -8.81
CA VAL A 182 3.74 5.84 -7.81
C VAL A 182 4.41 4.98 -6.76
N LEU A 183 4.14 5.28 -5.49
CA LEU A 183 4.71 4.66 -4.30
C LEU A 183 3.55 4.15 -3.43
N LEU A 184 3.19 2.88 -3.58
CA LEU A 184 2.20 2.21 -2.75
C LEU A 184 2.90 1.53 -1.56
N LEU A 185 2.64 2.03 -0.37
CA LEU A 185 3.08 1.43 0.89
C LEU A 185 2.03 0.42 1.34
N THR A 186 2.48 -0.78 1.70
CA THR A 186 1.63 -1.83 2.31
C THR A 186 2.37 -2.51 3.47
N ASP A 187 1.60 -3.10 4.38
CA ASP A 187 2.08 -4.07 5.36
C ASP A 187 1.63 -5.48 4.96
N TRP A 188 2.51 -6.46 5.19
CA TRP A 188 2.25 -7.86 4.86
C TRP A 188 2.56 -8.76 6.05
N THR A 189 1.68 -9.69 6.35
CA THR A 189 1.92 -10.76 7.32
C THR A 189 1.78 -12.14 6.67
N PHE A 190 2.51 -13.11 7.19
CA PHE A 190 2.33 -14.53 6.82
C PHE A 190 1.37 -15.26 7.76
N GLU A 191 0.92 -14.59 8.80
CA GLU A 191 -0.15 -15.06 9.67
C GLU A 191 -1.50 -14.88 8.97
N ASP A 192 -2.48 -15.71 9.32
CA ASP A 192 -3.85 -15.50 8.85
C ASP A 192 -4.40 -14.19 9.44
N PRO A 193 -4.95 -13.26 8.63
CA PRO A 193 -5.55 -12.04 9.13
C PRO A 193 -6.60 -12.24 10.24
N GLN A 194 -7.35 -13.33 10.20
CA GLN A 194 -8.32 -13.66 11.26
C GLN A 194 -7.63 -14.04 12.57
N ASP A 195 -6.45 -14.68 12.51
CA ASP A 195 -5.65 -14.95 13.68
C ASP A 195 -5.06 -13.67 14.26
N VAL A 196 -4.57 -12.76 13.41
CA VAL A 196 -4.14 -11.41 13.84
C VAL A 196 -5.26 -10.69 14.56
N PHE A 197 -6.45 -10.62 13.96
CA PHE A 197 -7.61 -10.00 14.56
C PHE A 197 -8.03 -10.65 15.88
N ARG A 198 -7.97 -11.99 15.96
CA ARG A 198 -8.26 -12.74 17.19
C ARG A 198 -7.24 -12.41 18.28
N HIS A 199 -5.96 -12.33 17.97
CA HIS A 199 -4.92 -11.99 18.94
C HIS A 199 -5.09 -10.58 19.49
N LEU A 200 -5.43 -9.61 18.64
CA LEU A 200 -5.76 -8.24 19.04
C LEU A 200 -6.95 -8.15 20.00
N LYS A 201 -7.91 -9.09 19.91
CA LYS A 201 -9.03 -9.16 20.86
C LYS A 201 -8.70 -9.84 22.19
N VAL A 202 -7.65 -10.64 22.24
CA VAL A 202 -7.33 -11.47 23.42
C VAL A 202 -6.38 -10.77 24.38
N ALA A 203 -5.39 -10.05 23.88
CA ALA A 203 -4.40 -9.38 24.72
C ALA A 203 -3.95 -8.04 24.13
N GLU A 204 -3.85 -7.03 24.99
CA GLU A 204 -3.14 -5.79 24.68
C GLU A 204 -1.65 -6.09 24.41
N GLY A 205 -1.04 -5.37 23.48
CA GLY A 205 0.37 -5.51 23.15
C GLY A 205 0.80 -6.90 22.66
N TYR A 206 -0.11 -7.76 22.16
CA TYR A 206 0.23 -9.14 21.73
C TYR A 206 1.42 -9.19 20.77
N TYR A 207 1.50 -8.22 19.85
CA TYR A 207 2.56 -8.10 18.85
C TYR A 207 3.57 -6.99 19.19
N ASN A 208 3.57 -6.50 20.43
CA ASN A 208 4.50 -5.51 20.90
C ASN A 208 5.62 -6.17 21.70
N TYR A 209 6.78 -6.31 21.07
CA TYR A 209 8.00 -6.80 21.73
C TYR A 209 9.00 -5.67 22.05
N GLN A 210 8.58 -4.42 21.89
CA GLN A 210 9.42 -3.24 22.10
C GLN A 210 9.43 -2.82 23.58
N GLU A 211 9.51 -3.78 24.49
CA GLU A 211 9.37 -3.56 25.92
C GLU A 211 10.53 -2.77 26.53
N ARG A 212 10.25 -2.04 27.61
CA ARG A 212 11.27 -1.31 28.37
C ARG A 212 12.22 -2.29 29.08
N THR A 213 13.51 -2.01 29.01
CA THR A 213 14.57 -2.80 29.63
C THR A 213 15.15 -2.13 30.89
N LEU A 214 16.03 -2.86 31.61
CA LEU A 214 16.82 -2.28 32.70
C LEU A 214 17.81 -1.22 32.19
N ALA A 215 18.33 -1.38 30.98
CA ALA A 215 19.21 -0.37 30.37
C ALA A 215 18.44 0.93 30.10
N ASP A 216 17.20 0.83 29.61
CA ASP A 216 16.30 1.98 29.47
C ASP A 216 16.07 2.67 30.81
N PHE A 217 15.93 1.92 31.91
CA PHE A 217 15.76 2.51 33.24
C PHE A 217 16.95 3.38 33.65
N PHE A 218 18.17 2.89 33.52
CA PHE A 218 19.34 3.68 33.89
C PHE A 218 19.55 4.88 32.95
N ALA A 219 19.20 4.75 31.66
CA ALA A 219 19.20 5.87 30.74
C ALA A 219 18.18 6.94 31.15
N ASP A 220 16.93 6.54 31.45
CA ASP A 220 15.87 7.43 31.92
C ASP A 220 16.27 8.16 33.20
N VAL A 221 16.90 7.45 34.15
CA VAL A 221 17.37 8.02 35.43
C VAL A 221 18.51 9.02 35.20
N ALA A 222 19.41 8.73 34.26
CA ALA A 222 20.51 9.64 33.92
C ALA A 222 20.01 10.92 33.22
N GLU A 223 18.95 10.83 32.43
CA GLU A 223 18.38 11.95 31.67
C GLU A 223 17.40 12.78 32.51
N ASN A 224 16.45 12.13 33.20
CA ASN A 224 15.31 12.77 33.85
C ASN A 224 15.38 12.74 35.39
N GLY A 225 16.32 11.99 35.98
CA GLY A 225 16.45 11.83 37.42
C GLY A 225 15.56 10.70 38.00
N PHE A 226 16.03 10.09 39.09
CA PHE A 226 15.41 8.88 39.66
C PHE A 226 13.94 9.05 40.06
N ALA A 227 13.60 10.16 40.72
CA ALA A 227 12.25 10.39 41.22
C ALA A 227 11.22 10.48 40.08
N ASP A 228 11.55 11.22 39.02
CA ASP A 228 10.66 11.42 37.87
C ASP A 228 10.54 10.15 37.02
N THR A 229 11.63 9.39 36.82
CA THR A 229 11.57 8.08 36.16
C THR A 229 10.65 7.10 36.89
N VAL A 230 10.78 6.99 38.22
CA VAL A 230 9.93 6.09 39.02
C VAL A 230 8.46 6.53 38.97
N LYS A 231 8.20 7.84 39.07
CA LYS A 231 6.84 8.39 38.97
C LYS A 231 6.20 8.07 37.62
N GLN A 232 6.92 8.32 36.52
CA GLN A 232 6.42 8.03 35.17
C GLN A 232 6.14 6.53 35.00
N ARG A 233 7.05 5.65 35.45
CA ARG A 233 6.85 4.20 35.35
C ARG A 233 5.68 3.70 36.18
N SER A 234 5.55 4.17 37.41
CA SER A 234 4.42 3.81 38.28
C SER A 234 3.08 4.25 37.69
N MET A 235 3.04 5.41 37.03
CA MET A 235 1.83 5.90 36.35
C MET A 235 1.40 4.96 35.21
N TRP A 236 2.32 4.60 34.29
CA TRP A 236 2.01 3.68 33.19
C TRP A 236 1.61 2.29 33.70
N GLU A 237 2.24 1.80 34.77
CA GLU A 237 1.86 0.55 35.45
C GLU A 237 0.43 0.63 36.02
N GLN A 238 0.07 1.73 36.70
CA GLN A 238 -1.28 1.92 37.25
C GLN A 238 -2.36 1.95 36.17
N MET A 239 -2.05 2.54 35.01
CA MET A 239 -2.94 2.55 33.84
C MET A 239 -2.96 1.21 33.11
N ARG A 240 -2.06 0.28 33.44
CA ARG A 240 -1.87 -1.01 32.75
C ARG A 240 -1.66 -0.80 31.24
N MET A 241 -0.85 0.18 30.89
CA MET A 241 -0.51 0.48 29.50
C MET A 241 1.01 0.54 29.34
N SER A 242 1.52 0.07 28.20
CA SER A 242 2.91 0.28 27.84
C SER A 242 3.08 1.64 27.16
N SER A 243 4.08 2.41 27.60
CA SER A 243 4.41 3.70 26.99
C SER A 243 5.01 3.57 25.57
N ARG A 244 5.32 2.33 25.16
CA ARG A 244 5.81 1.97 23.82
C ARG A 244 4.75 1.25 23.00
N ASP A 245 3.49 1.24 23.45
CA ASP A 245 2.35 0.71 22.69
C ASP A 245 1.83 1.75 21.68
N ILE A 246 2.57 1.89 20.58
CA ILE A 246 2.31 2.90 19.54
C ILE A 246 1.51 2.31 18.37
N ALA A 247 1.68 1.02 18.08
CA ALA A 247 0.97 0.29 17.04
C ALA A 247 0.62 -1.12 17.55
N ASP A 248 -0.61 -1.58 17.32
CA ASP A 248 -1.07 -2.87 17.89
C ASP A 248 -0.41 -4.09 17.22
N VAL A 249 0.06 -3.93 15.98
CA VAL A 249 0.83 -4.95 15.24
C VAL A 249 2.08 -4.27 14.69
N THR A 250 3.23 -4.79 15.13
CA THR A 250 4.54 -4.20 14.84
C THR A 250 5.28 -4.99 13.77
N GLY A 251 6.48 -4.51 13.42
CA GLY A 251 7.43 -5.20 12.54
C GLY A 251 7.92 -6.57 13.05
N SER A 252 7.50 -7.02 14.23
CA SER A 252 7.66 -8.43 14.62
C SER A 252 6.83 -9.38 13.76
N THR A 253 5.70 -8.89 13.26
CA THR A 253 4.73 -9.66 12.47
C THR A 253 4.61 -9.10 11.06
N TYR A 254 4.57 -7.77 10.92
CA TYR A 254 4.52 -7.16 9.60
C TYR A 254 5.87 -7.05 8.92
N THR A 255 5.83 -7.32 7.62
CA THR A 255 6.83 -6.90 6.66
C THR A 255 6.31 -5.70 5.90
N TYR A 256 7.01 -4.57 6.00
CA TYR A 256 6.64 -3.36 5.29
C TYR A 256 7.19 -3.38 3.86
N LEU A 257 6.33 -3.07 2.90
CA LEU A 257 6.63 -3.15 1.48
C LEU A 257 6.45 -1.78 0.83
N LEU A 258 7.38 -1.42 -0.04
CA LEU A 258 7.21 -0.34 -1.00
C LEU A 258 6.97 -0.99 -2.35
N ASN A 259 5.82 -0.73 -2.95
CA ASN A 259 5.48 -1.27 -4.24
C ASN A 259 5.55 -2.81 -4.32
N GLY A 260 5.20 -3.52 -3.24
CA GLY A 260 5.33 -4.99 -3.15
C GLY A 260 6.76 -5.49 -2.94
N HIS A 261 7.74 -4.58 -2.77
CA HIS A 261 9.14 -4.90 -2.53
C HIS A 261 9.55 -4.68 -1.09
N THR A 262 10.42 -5.55 -0.61
CA THR A 262 11.16 -5.27 0.62
C THR A 262 12.29 -4.28 0.35
N SER A 263 12.79 -3.66 1.42
CA SER A 263 14.01 -2.86 1.39
C SER A 263 15.23 -3.58 0.79
N LYS A 264 15.27 -4.93 0.82
CA LYS A 264 16.35 -5.73 0.22
C LYS A 264 16.25 -5.86 -1.29
N ASP A 265 15.03 -5.80 -1.84
CA ASP A 265 14.80 -5.86 -3.29
C ASP A 265 15.27 -4.58 -4.02
N ASN A 266 15.43 -3.48 -3.28
CA ASN A 266 15.84 -2.16 -3.77
C ASN A 266 15.01 -1.70 -4.98
N TRP A 267 13.70 -1.53 -4.76
CA TRP A 267 12.86 -0.88 -5.76
C TRP A 267 13.46 0.48 -6.13
N THR A 268 13.61 0.76 -7.43
CA THR A 268 14.37 1.93 -7.91
C THR A 268 13.50 2.83 -8.77
N ALA A 269 13.24 4.05 -8.30
CA ALA A 269 12.72 5.16 -9.08
C ALA A 269 13.86 5.81 -9.87
N LEU A 270 13.82 5.73 -11.20
CA LEU A 270 14.82 6.40 -12.04
C LEU A 270 14.51 7.89 -12.23
N PHE A 271 15.55 8.71 -12.36
CA PHE A 271 15.44 10.10 -12.81
C PHE A 271 16.58 10.47 -13.75
N LYS A 272 16.43 11.53 -14.54
CA LYS A 272 17.54 12.17 -15.26
C LYS A 272 18.01 13.41 -14.51
N PRO A 273 19.31 13.73 -14.53
CA PRO A 273 19.82 14.97 -13.97
C PRO A 273 19.00 16.20 -14.38
N GLY A 274 18.55 16.99 -13.41
CA GLY A 274 17.76 18.21 -13.63
C GLY A 274 16.25 17.99 -13.80
N GLU A 275 15.76 16.74 -13.75
CA GLU A 275 14.32 16.49 -13.74
C GLU A 275 13.70 16.86 -12.38
N LYS A 276 12.55 17.54 -12.43
CA LYS A 276 11.61 17.63 -11.33
C LYS A 276 10.74 16.37 -11.32
N VAL A 277 10.78 15.63 -10.22
CA VAL A 277 10.10 14.33 -10.08
C VAL A 277 8.92 14.47 -9.11
N ARG A 278 7.73 14.03 -9.54
CA ARG A 278 6.55 13.84 -8.69
C ARG A 278 6.56 12.44 -8.11
N LEU A 279 6.48 12.31 -6.80
CA LEU A 279 6.27 11.04 -6.12
C LEU A 279 4.84 11.03 -5.57
N ARG A 280 4.03 10.07 -6.03
CA ARG A 280 2.64 9.86 -5.64
C ARG A 280 2.60 8.77 -4.57
N VAL A 281 2.49 9.15 -3.32
CA VAL A 281 2.58 8.26 -2.16
C VAL A 281 1.19 7.87 -1.71
N ILE A 282 0.95 6.57 -1.61
CA ILE A 282 -0.32 5.97 -1.19
C ILE A 282 -0.02 5.06 -0.02
N ASN A 283 -0.77 5.17 1.07
CA ASN A 283 -0.69 4.20 2.15
C ASN A 283 -1.89 3.24 2.12
N GLY A 284 -1.72 2.11 1.43
CA GLY A 284 -2.71 1.02 1.36
C GLY A 284 -2.42 -0.09 2.37
N SER A 285 -1.90 0.27 3.55
CA SER A 285 -1.60 -0.68 4.62
C SER A 285 -2.85 -0.98 5.44
N ALA A 286 -2.94 -2.17 6.01
CA ALA A 286 -4.06 -2.54 6.86
C ALA A 286 -4.08 -1.71 8.16
N MET A 287 -2.93 -1.37 8.74
CA MET A 287 -2.89 -0.61 9.99
C MET A 287 -1.60 0.18 10.28
N SER A 288 -0.70 0.30 9.31
CA SER A 288 0.61 0.92 9.53
C SER A 288 0.65 2.38 9.10
N TYR A 289 1.11 3.26 9.98
CA TYR A 289 1.41 4.66 9.65
C TYR A 289 2.90 4.79 9.37
N PHE A 290 3.26 5.62 8.39
CA PHE A 290 4.66 5.82 8.02
C PHE A 290 5.08 7.28 8.12
N ASP A 291 6.29 7.48 8.59
CA ASP A 291 7.01 8.75 8.41
C ASP A 291 7.90 8.62 7.18
N VAL A 292 7.56 9.36 6.12
CA VAL A 292 8.23 9.32 4.83
C VAL A 292 9.23 10.46 4.72
N ARG A 293 10.48 10.12 4.39
CA ARG A 293 11.57 11.09 4.20
C ARG A 293 12.55 10.65 3.13
N ILE A 294 13.28 11.60 2.57
CA ILE A 294 14.38 11.38 1.62
C ILE A 294 15.61 12.16 2.07
N PRO A 295 16.49 11.59 2.91
CA PRO A 295 17.58 12.36 3.49
C PRO A 295 18.51 12.98 2.45
N GLY A 296 18.74 14.29 2.60
CA GLY A 296 19.51 15.09 1.65
C GLY A 296 18.73 15.54 0.41
N LEU A 297 17.42 15.31 0.34
CA LEU A 297 16.54 15.79 -0.72
C LEU A 297 15.26 16.36 -0.13
N LYS A 298 15.06 17.67 -0.30
CA LYS A 298 13.86 18.36 0.18
C LYS A 298 12.64 17.96 -0.63
N MET A 299 11.51 17.77 0.03
CA MET A 299 10.23 17.48 -0.59
C MET A 299 9.33 18.71 -0.54
N THR A 300 8.44 18.85 -1.52
CA THR A 300 7.37 19.85 -1.49
C THR A 300 6.04 19.16 -1.69
N VAL A 301 5.18 19.14 -0.67
CA VAL A 301 3.81 18.60 -0.77
C VAL A 301 2.97 19.52 -1.64
N VAL A 302 2.32 18.96 -2.66
CA VAL A 302 1.48 19.70 -3.62
C VAL A 302 0.07 19.15 -3.77
N SER A 303 -0.19 17.94 -3.28
CA SER A 303 -1.52 17.33 -3.24
C SER A 303 -1.69 16.49 -1.98
N ALA A 304 -2.90 16.46 -1.43
CA ALA A 304 -3.35 15.55 -0.39
C ALA A 304 -4.73 15.01 -0.76
N ASP A 305 -4.92 13.69 -0.74
CA ASP A 305 -6.19 13.01 -1.06
C ASP A 305 -6.79 13.40 -2.42
N GLY A 306 -5.91 13.50 -3.41
CA GLY A 306 -6.22 13.92 -4.78
C GLY A 306 -6.52 15.42 -4.93
N GLN A 307 -6.56 16.19 -3.84
CA GLN A 307 -6.81 17.63 -3.88
C GLN A 307 -5.51 18.44 -3.87
N PRO A 308 -5.36 19.42 -4.78
CA PRO A 308 -4.19 20.30 -4.76
C PRO A 308 -4.18 21.14 -3.49
N VAL A 309 -2.99 21.28 -2.89
CA VAL A 309 -2.77 22.11 -1.71
C VAL A 309 -1.80 23.25 -2.01
N GLN A 310 -1.77 24.26 -1.14
CA GLN A 310 -0.69 25.24 -1.16
C GLN A 310 0.65 24.49 -1.01
N PRO A 311 1.65 24.72 -1.89
CA PRO A 311 2.91 23.99 -1.81
C PRO A 311 3.60 24.15 -0.45
N VAL A 312 3.80 23.04 0.26
CA VAL A 312 4.46 23.06 1.58
C VAL A 312 5.82 22.37 1.50
N PRO A 313 6.94 23.09 1.69
CA PRO A 313 8.25 22.49 1.77
C PRO A 313 8.41 21.69 3.08
N VAL A 314 8.79 20.42 2.97
CA VAL A 314 8.97 19.51 4.12
C VAL A 314 10.24 18.67 3.96
N ASP A 315 10.83 18.28 5.10
CA ASP A 315 11.91 17.27 5.14
C ASP A 315 11.35 15.85 5.37
N GLU A 316 10.18 15.77 6.01
CA GLU A 316 9.45 14.56 6.35
C GLU A 316 7.95 14.87 6.41
N PHE A 317 7.12 13.89 6.08
CA PHE A 317 5.69 13.93 6.38
C PHE A 317 5.23 12.56 6.90
N ARG A 318 4.21 12.57 7.75
CA ARG A 318 3.52 11.36 8.19
C ARG A 318 2.36 11.08 7.24
N ILE A 319 2.16 9.82 6.90
CA ILE A 319 1.03 9.34 6.13
C ILE A 319 0.29 8.25 6.93
N ALA A 320 -0.98 8.50 7.24
CA ALA A 320 -1.87 7.55 7.89
C ALA A 320 -2.38 6.52 6.88
N VAL A 321 -3.02 5.46 7.36
CA VAL A 321 -3.69 4.49 6.49
C VAL A 321 -4.73 5.21 5.63
N ALA A 322 -4.79 4.82 4.36
CA ALA A 322 -5.67 5.33 3.32
C ALA A 322 -5.36 6.70 2.73
N GLU A 323 -4.56 7.53 3.40
CA GLU A 323 -4.15 8.83 2.89
C GLU A 323 -3.30 8.71 1.62
N THR A 324 -3.34 9.75 0.79
CA THR A 324 -2.46 9.91 -0.35
C THR A 324 -1.81 11.30 -0.36
N PHE A 325 -0.53 11.36 -0.71
CA PHE A 325 0.21 12.61 -0.86
C PHE A 325 0.98 12.62 -2.18
N ASP A 326 0.99 13.76 -2.85
CA ASP A 326 1.94 14.00 -3.94
C ASP A 326 3.00 14.99 -3.50
N VAL A 327 4.26 14.60 -3.68
CA VAL A 327 5.41 15.45 -3.38
C VAL A 327 6.27 15.67 -4.61
N LEU A 328 6.79 16.88 -4.76
CA LEU A 328 7.79 17.23 -5.77
C LEU A 328 9.19 17.19 -5.16
N VAL A 329 10.13 16.61 -5.90
CA VAL A 329 11.55 16.56 -5.55
C VAL A 329 12.41 16.91 -6.76
N GLU A 330 13.56 17.53 -6.52
CA GLU A 330 14.53 17.92 -7.55
C GLU A 330 15.89 17.27 -7.23
N PRO A 331 16.10 15.99 -7.58
CA PRO A 331 17.30 15.26 -7.22
C PRO A 331 18.55 15.72 -7.99
N GLU A 332 19.69 15.75 -7.30
CA GLU A 332 20.98 16.16 -7.87
C GLU A 332 21.51 15.12 -8.87
N ALA A 333 22.23 15.62 -9.88
CA ALA A 333 22.90 14.78 -10.85
C ALA A 333 23.88 13.79 -10.19
N GLY A 334 23.83 12.51 -10.60
CA GLY A 334 24.81 11.51 -10.20
C GLY A 334 24.68 10.96 -8.78
N ARG A 335 23.67 11.39 -8.01
CA ARG A 335 23.43 10.96 -6.63
C ARG A 335 22.22 10.02 -6.54
N ALA A 336 22.33 8.98 -5.71
CA ALA A 336 21.19 8.19 -5.29
C ALA A 336 20.68 8.68 -3.94
N TYR A 337 19.37 8.59 -3.74
CA TYR A 337 18.68 8.94 -2.51
C TYR A 337 17.82 7.77 -2.04
N THR A 338 17.74 7.54 -0.73
CA THR A 338 16.85 6.53 -0.16
C THR A 338 15.49 7.17 0.07
N ILE A 339 14.46 6.67 -0.61
CA ILE A 339 13.07 6.89 -0.23
C ILE A 339 12.81 6.00 0.98
N PHE A 340 12.59 6.59 2.15
CA PHE A 340 12.52 5.87 3.41
C PHE A 340 11.16 6.09 4.07
N ALA A 341 10.41 5.02 4.29
CA ALA A 341 9.13 5.02 4.99
C ALA A 341 9.29 4.21 6.28
N GLU A 342 9.50 4.89 7.40
CA GLU A 342 9.68 4.29 8.72
C GLU A 342 8.34 4.13 9.42
N SER A 343 8.05 2.96 10.00
CA SER A 343 6.81 2.79 10.75
C SER A 343 6.78 3.75 11.95
N MET A 344 5.60 4.28 12.29
CA MET A 344 5.42 5.26 13.36
C MET A 344 5.93 4.75 14.72
N ASP A 345 5.82 3.45 14.97
CA ASP A 345 6.29 2.74 16.17
C ASP A 345 7.78 2.37 16.11
N ARG A 346 8.49 2.68 15.01
CA ARG A 346 9.92 2.40 14.77
C ARG A 346 10.33 0.94 14.72
N SER A 347 9.40 -0.01 14.73
CA SER A 347 9.71 -1.44 14.66
C SER A 347 10.30 -1.86 13.32
N GLY A 348 9.96 -1.17 12.22
CA GLY A 348 10.54 -1.45 10.90
C GLY A 348 10.35 -0.31 9.89
N TYR A 349 10.62 -0.63 8.62
CA TYR A 349 10.57 0.33 7.53
C TYR A 349 10.43 -0.36 6.17
N ALA A 350 9.86 0.37 5.21
CA ALA A 350 9.99 0.12 3.78
C ALA A 350 10.98 1.12 3.16
N SER A 351 11.68 0.73 2.10
CA SER A 351 12.55 1.64 1.38
C SER A 351 12.71 1.30 -0.09
N GLY A 352 13.00 2.34 -0.87
CA GLY A 352 13.41 2.28 -2.26
C GLY A 352 14.51 3.30 -2.55
N THR A 353 15.02 3.29 -3.77
CA THR A 353 16.07 4.21 -4.21
C THR A 353 15.57 5.12 -5.30
N LEU A 354 15.73 6.43 -5.15
CA LEU A 354 15.63 7.40 -6.24
C LEU A 354 17.04 7.61 -6.83
N ALA A 355 17.29 7.19 -8.07
CA ALA A 355 18.64 7.20 -8.65
C ALA A 355 18.68 7.50 -10.16
N PRO A 356 19.83 7.97 -10.69
CA PRO A 356 19.99 8.23 -12.12
C PRO A 356 20.17 6.96 -12.96
N ARG A 357 20.49 5.82 -12.33
CA ARG A 357 20.68 4.53 -13.03
C ARG A 357 20.38 3.36 -12.10
N LEU A 358 20.10 2.22 -12.73
CA LEU A 358 19.83 0.96 -12.07
C LEU A 358 21.01 0.44 -11.25
N GLY A 359 20.67 -0.27 -10.18
CA GLY A 359 21.63 -0.90 -9.26
C GLY A 359 22.37 0.09 -8.37
N MET A 360 22.05 1.39 -8.43
CA MET A 360 22.48 2.31 -7.37
C MET A 360 21.66 2.05 -6.11
N VAL A 361 22.33 2.25 -4.97
CA VAL A 361 21.76 2.14 -3.64
C VAL A 361 22.32 3.30 -2.84
N ALA A 362 21.46 4.02 -2.13
CA ALA A 362 21.89 4.98 -1.14
C ALA A 362 21.87 4.32 0.26
N PRO A 363 22.69 4.79 1.21
CA PRO A 363 22.67 4.24 2.57
C PRO A 363 21.27 4.32 3.19
N ILE A 364 20.92 3.29 3.96
CA ILE A 364 19.73 3.36 4.81
C ILE A 364 19.97 4.43 5.88
N PRO A 365 19.05 5.38 6.07
CA PRO A 365 19.16 6.41 7.10
C PRO A 365 19.25 5.79 8.50
N GLU A 366 19.88 6.50 9.43
CA GLU A 366 19.85 6.10 10.83
C GLU A 366 18.39 6.01 11.31
N ARG A 367 18.04 4.83 11.83
CA ARG A 367 16.70 4.57 12.36
C ARG A 367 16.52 5.33 13.67
N ARG A 368 15.35 5.93 13.84
CA ARG A 368 15.06 6.66 15.07
C ARG A 368 14.90 5.67 16.23
N LYS A 369 15.27 6.13 17.42
CA LYS A 369 14.94 5.41 18.65
C LYS A 369 13.43 5.28 18.77
N ILE A 370 13.01 4.16 19.37
CA ILE A 370 11.61 3.86 19.66
C ILE A 370 11.03 5.03 20.42
N ALA A 371 9.95 5.59 19.90
CA ALA A 371 9.29 6.71 20.56
C ALA A 371 8.71 6.21 21.89
N ASP A 372 8.94 6.99 22.94
CA ASP A 372 8.39 6.73 24.25
C ASP A 372 7.32 7.78 24.53
N ARG A 373 6.10 7.35 24.85
CA ARG A 373 5.05 8.28 25.23
C ARG A 373 5.40 8.91 26.58
N GLY A 374 5.84 10.16 26.51
CA GLY A 374 6.04 11.02 27.68
C GLY A 374 4.72 11.39 28.36
N MET A 375 4.79 12.09 29.49
CA MET A 375 3.58 12.49 30.25
C MET A 375 2.64 13.40 29.44
N GLU A 376 3.14 14.08 28.40
CA GLU A 376 2.36 14.94 27.51
C GLU A 376 1.35 14.17 26.66
N ALA A 377 1.66 12.91 26.30
CA ALA A 377 0.72 12.04 25.57
C ALA A 377 -0.56 11.76 26.39
N MET A 378 -0.51 11.96 27.70
CA MET A 378 -1.64 11.78 28.60
C MET A 378 -2.55 13.01 28.69
N ALA A 379 -2.01 14.22 28.46
CA ALA A 379 -2.82 15.44 28.44
C ALA A 379 -3.85 15.41 27.30
N ALA A 380 -3.52 14.74 26.20
CA ALA A 380 -4.44 14.51 25.07
C ALA A 380 -5.59 13.52 25.39
N HIS A 381 -5.42 12.64 26.38
CA HIS A 381 -6.46 11.70 26.83
C HIS A 381 -7.24 12.20 28.06
N GLY A 382 -6.76 13.22 28.76
CA GLY A 382 -7.35 13.74 30.00
C GLY A 382 -8.54 14.69 29.81
N ASP A 383 -8.84 15.14 28.59
CA ASP A 383 -9.90 16.13 28.32
C ASP A 383 -11.28 15.48 28.03
N MET A 384 -11.40 14.16 28.17
CA MET A 384 -12.71 13.49 28.20
C MET A 384 -13.25 13.49 29.63
N ASP A 385 -13.64 14.69 30.08
CA ASP A 385 -14.38 14.87 31.32
C ASP A 385 -15.78 14.24 31.20
N HIS A 386 -15.89 12.97 31.60
CA HIS A 386 -17.16 12.26 31.70
C HIS A 386 -18.03 12.71 32.89
N SER A 387 -17.66 13.77 33.62
CA SER A 387 -18.44 14.24 34.78
C SER A 387 -19.70 15.03 34.43
N ASN A 388 -19.93 15.37 33.14
CA ASN A 388 -21.05 16.21 32.71
C ASN A 388 -22.16 15.50 31.90
N MET A 389 -22.39 14.20 32.11
CA MET A 389 -23.62 13.54 31.64
C MET A 389 -24.55 13.24 32.82
N GLN A 390 -24.99 14.29 33.51
CA GLN A 390 -26.23 14.25 34.29
C GLN A 390 -27.37 14.85 33.46
N GLY A 391 -28.15 13.95 32.86
CA GLY A 391 -29.49 14.25 32.35
C GLY A 391 -29.55 14.52 30.85
N MET A 392 -29.95 13.51 30.09
CA MET A 392 -31.17 13.51 29.25
C MET A 392 -31.60 12.06 28.98
#